data_AF-F4PYR6-F1
#
_entry.id   AF-F4PYR6-F1
#
_cell.length_a   1.000
_cell.length_b   1.000
_cell.length_c   1.000
_cell.angle_alpha   90.00
_cell.angle_beta   90.00
_cell.angle_gamma   90.00
#
_symmetry.space_group_name_H-M   'P 1'
#
loop_
_entity.id
_entity.type
_entity.pdbx_description
1 polymer ?
#
loop_
_entity_poly.entity_id
_entity_poly.type
_entity_poly.pdbx_seq_one_letter_code
_entity_poly.pdbx_strand_id
1 'polypeptide(L)'
;MNSLIKRVEKIQRETVDAKDKNKQLQDEGDVDAFTLLRRKIGLDVKGIKELIKERDEAEETMPGSVRTVELSHQIRRAIIDIKADAQKLQRMYDKGQERYTKKNKENEEKLKKLELEKEVCELVWSHISELELINKKRGGERNAFIPLDPSTSSAPKQLPDIDNDDFRTLRQNDQKIDAKLDIISQHLQETEQIAKVMGDTAKRQGVMLDNLNDRADDLDTKLENINIRLSKMIKDIRKADRFIIDVILICVLLGVGGFIYSIVR
;
A
#
# COMPACT_ATOMS: atom_id res chain seq x y z
N MET A 1 1.09 33.03 -19.09
CA MET A 1 1.40 33.10 -17.63
C MET A 1 0.72 31.99 -16.82
N ASN A 2 -0.57 31.72 -17.02
CA ASN A 2 -1.32 30.72 -16.23
C ASN A 2 -0.91 29.24 -16.40
N SER A 3 -0.30 28.84 -17.52
CA SER A 3 0.13 27.43 -17.70
C SER A 3 1.43 27.11 -16.95
N LEU A 4 2.30 28.10 -16.78
CA LEU A 4 3.54 27.98 -16.03
C LEU A 4 3.24 27.93 -14.53
N ILE A 5 2.32 28.78 -14.05
CA ILE A 5 1.84 28.75 -12.66
C ILE A 5 1.22 27.38 -12.34
N LYS A 6 0.35 26.85 -13.21
CA LYS A 6 -0.22 25.50 -13.04
C LYS A 6 0.82 24.38 -13.04
N ARG A 7 1.88 24.51 -13.86
CA ARG A 7 2.98 23.53 -13.88
C ARG A 7 3.84 23.63 -12.62
N VAL A 8 4.11 24.84 -12.14
CA VAL A 8 4.84 25.08 -10.89
C VAL A 8 4.03 24.58 -9.69
N GLU A 9 2.72 24.83 -9.65
CA GLU A 9 1.82 24.27 -8.62
C GLU A 9 1.79 22.74 -8.67
N LYS A 10 1.78 22.15 -9.87
CA LYS A 10 1.83 20.69 -10.04
C LYS A 10 3.15 20.11 -9.53
N ILE A 11 4.27 20.74 -9.89
CA ILE A 11 5.60 20.33 -9.44
C ILE A 11 5.73 20.49 -7.92
N GLN A 12 5.27 21.61 -7.37
CA GLN A 12 5.26 21.87 -5.93
C GLN A 12 4.40 20.84 -5.17
N ARG A 13 3.27 20.42 -5.74
CA ARG A 13 2.45 19.33 -5.18
C ARG A 13 3.16 17.97 -5.23
N GLU A 14 3.97 17.73 -6.25
CA GLU A 14 4.74 16.50 -6.41
C GLU A 14 5.98 16.47 -5.49
N THR A 15 6.59 17.63 -5.16
CA THR A 15 7.87 17.74 -4.42
C THR A 15 7.78 18.07 -2.93
N VAL A 16 6.60 18.35 -2.36
CA VAL A 16 6.48 18.63 -0.91
C VAL A 16 6.83 17.39 -0.05
N ASP A 17 7.50 17.70 1.07
CA ASP A 17 8.11 16.83 2.06
C ASP A 17 7.13 15.80 2.65
N ALA A 18 7.64 14.59 2.97
CA ALA A 18 6.82 13.42 3.26
C ALA A 18 5.90 13.58 4.49
N LYS A 19 6.27 14.45 5.43
CA LYS A 19 5.48 14.74 6.65
C LYS A 19 4.25 15.62 6.37
N ASP A 20 4.34 16.57 5.43
CA ASP A 20 3.23 17.46 5.09
C ASP A 20 2.21 16.82 4.15
N LYS A 21 2.65 15.86 3.33
CA LYS A 21 1.73 15.00 2.53
C LYS A 21 0.77 14.23 3.42
N ASN A 22 1.24 13.62 4.51
CA ASN A 22 0.36 12.84 5.41
C ASN A 22 -0.74 13.70 6.07
N LYS A 23 -0.45 14.98 6.32
CA LYS A 23 -1.40 15.92 6.92
C LYS A 23 -2.41 16.46 5.89
N GLN A 24 -1.97 16.79 4.67
CA GLN A 24 -2.86 17.20 3.58
C GLN A 24 -3.75 16.06 3.07
N LEU A 25 -3.32 14.81 3.21
CA LEU A 25 -4.08 13.61 2.82
C LEU A 25 -5.32 13.35 3.70
N GLN A 26 -5.37 13.88 4.92
CA GLN A 26 -6.53 13.77 5.80
C GLN A 26 -7.57 14.88 5.55
N ASP A 27 -7.19 15.96 4.86
CA ASP A 27 -8.05 17.12 4.57
C ASP A 27 -8.74 17.05 3.18
N GLU A 28 -8.25 16.22 2.24
CA GLU A 28 -8.97 15.92 0.99
C GLU A 28 -10.09 14.92 1.27
N GLY A 29 -11.27 15.43 1.61
CA GLY A 29 -12.50 14.65 1.61
C GLY A 29 -12.71 13.97 0.25
N ASP A 30 -13.00 12.67 0.28
CA ASP A 30 -13.37 11.82 -0.85
C ASP A 30 -12.21 11.18 -1.66
N VAL A 31 -11.10 10.82 -1.02
CA VAL A 31 -10.13 9.90 -1.65
C VAL A 31 -10.46 8.46 -1.27
N ASP A 32 -10.88 7.68 -2.26
CA ASP A 32 -11.22 6.25 -2.13
C ASP A 32 -10.10 5.45 -1.41
N ALA A 33 -10.49 4.53 -0.53
CA ALA A 33 -9.59 3.73 0.29
C ALA A 33 -8.55 2.96 -0.55
N PHE A 34 -8.93 2.53 -1.76
CA PHE A 34 -8.01 1.92 -2.73
C PHE A 34 -6.88 2.88 -3.13
N THR A 35 -7.21 4.16 -3.38
CA THR A 35 -6.24 5.18 -3.79
C THR A 35 -5.29 5.54 -2.65
N LEU A 36 -5.77 5.57 -1.40
CA LEU A 36 -4.94 5.80 -0.23
C LEU A 36 -3.93 4.66 -0.03
N LEU A 37 -4.39 3.41 -0.12
CA LEU A 37 -3.52 2.24 0.01
C LEU A 37 -2.49 2.18 -1.13
N ARG A 38 -2.88 2.51 -2.36
CA ARG A 38 -1.96 2.64 -3.51
C ARG A 38 -0.86 3.68 -3.25
N ARG A 39 -1.22 4.87 -2.75
CA ARG A 39 -0.24 5.92 -2.43
C ARG A 39 0.72 5.47 -1.35
N LYS A 40 0.21 4.82 -0.28
CA LYS A 40 1.04 4.27 0.79
C LYS A 40 2.06 3.27 0.24
N ILE A 41 1.61 2.29 -0.54
CA ILE A 41 2.50 1.31 -1.19
C ILE A 41 3.56 2.00 -2.06
N GLY A 42 3.19 3.06 -2.79
CA GLY A 42 4.13 3.84 -3.59
C GLY A 42 5.23 4.52 -2.75
N LEU A 43 4.86 5.06 -1.59
CA LEU A 43 5.83 5.64 -0.63
C LEU A 43 6.74 4.57 -0.04
N ASP A 44 6.17 3.43 0.36
CA ASP A 44 6.93 2.32 0.93
C ASP A 44 7.90 1.74 -0.10
N VAL A 45 7.50 1.57 -1.37
CA VAL A 45 8.40 1.13 -2.46
C VAL A 45 9.56 2.10 -2.64
N LYS A 46 9.29 3.41 -2.60
CA LYS A 46 10.35 4.43 -2.70
C LYS A 46 11.31 4.34 -1.51
N GLY A 47 10.77 4.21 -0.29
CA GLY A 47 11.57 4.04 0.93
C GLY A 47 12.45 2.79 0.88
N ILE A 48 11.94 1.66 0.39
CA ILE A 48 12.76 0.45 0.22
C ILE A 48 13.86 0.67 -0.83
N LYS A 49 13.59 1.36 -1.94
CA LYS A 49 14.63 1.70 -2.92
C LYS A 49 15.74 2.57 -2.30
N GLU A 50 15.38 3.52 -1.43
CA GLU A 50 16.35 4.32 -0.68
C GLU A 50 17.16 3.48 0.32
N LEU A 51 16.52 2.58 1.07
CA LEU A 51 17.21 1.66 1.99
C LEU A 51 18.18 0.72 1.24
N ILE A 52 17.78 0.22 0.07
CA ILE A 52 18.64 -0.60 -0.80
C ILE A 52 19.87 0.20 -1.21
N LYS A 53 19.69 1.46 -1.61
CA LYS A 53 20.79 2.35 -1.99
C LYS A 53 21.74 2.60 -0.82
N GLU A 54 21.21 2.95 0.35
CA GLU A 54 22.02 3.20 1.56
C GLU A 54 22.82 1.95 1.97
N ARG A 55 22.21 0.76 1.83
CA ARG A 55 22.90 -0.51 2.07
C ARG A 55 24.03 -0.75 1.09
N ASP A 56 23.82 -0.45 -0.19
CA ASP A 56 24.83 -0.66 -1.23
C ASP A 56 26.02 0.31 -1.03
N GLU A 57 25.75 1.56 -0.68
CA GLU A 57 26.77 2.55 -0.26
C GLU A 57 27.54 2.08 1.00
N ALA A 58 26.84 1.53 1.99
CA ALA A 58 27.45 0.98 3.21
C ALA A 58 28.35 -0.23 2.93
N GLU A 59 28.02 -1.04 1.92
CA GLU A 59 28.86 -2.18 1.52
C GLU A 59 30.13 -1.77 0.80
N GLU A 60 30.05 -0.78 -0.09
CA GLU A 60 31.23 -0.22 -0.75
C GLU A 60 32.22 0.34 0.27
N THR A 61 31.70 0.92 1.35
CA THR A 61 32.52 1.48 2.42
C THR A 61 33.08 0.41 3.35
N MET A 62 32.25 -0.54 3.79
CA MET A 62 32.64 -1.59 4.73
C MET A 62 31.82 -2.88 4.52
N PRO A 63 32.35 -3.84 3.74
CA PRO A 63 31.63 -5.05 3.41
C PRO A 63 31.37 -5.92 4.64
N GLY A 64 30.15 -6.41 4.79
CA GLY A 64 29.78 -7.29 5.91
C GLY A 64 29.70 -6.61 7.28
N SER A 65 29.68 -5.27 7.32
CA SER A 65 29.47 -4.53 8.57
C SER A 65 28.11 -4.84 9.21
N VAL A 66 28.02 -4.64 10.53
CA VAL A 66 26.75 -4.79 11.28
C VAL A 66 25.66 -3.90 10.65
N ARG A 67 26.02 -2.68 10.23
CA ARG A 67 25.13 -1.74 9.54
C ARG A 67 24.56 -2.32 8.24
N THR A 68 25.39 -2.97 7.42
CA THR A 68 24.91 -3.63 6.20
C THR A 68 23.91 -4.76 6.50
N VAL A 69 24.18 -5.54 7.55
CA VAL A 69 23.30 -6.65 7.97
C VAL A 69 21.97 -6.12 8.50
N GLU A 70 21.99 -5.05 9.30
CA GLU A 70 20.81 -4.37 9.81
C GLU A 70 19.94 -3.82 8.67
N LEU A 71 20.54 -3.07 7.72
CA LEU A 71 19.83 -2.55 6.55
C LEU A 71 19.25 -3.70 5.71
N SER A 72 19.99 -4.81 5.54
CA SER A 72 19.50 -6.00 4.84
C SER A 72 18.35 -6.70 5.56
N HIS A 73 18.29 -6.64 6.89
CA HIS A 73 17.14 -7.14 7.66
C HIS A 73 15.93 -6.22 7.49
N GLN A 74 16.14 -4.91 7.60
CA GLN A 74 15.08 -3.89 7.45
C GLN A 74 14.44 -3.97 6.06
N ILE A 75 15.24 -4.07 4.99
CA ILE A 75 14.73 -4.25 3.61
C ILE A 75 13.86 -5.50 3.50
N ARG A 76 14.30 -6.64 4.06
CA ARG A 76 13.52 -7.88 4.04
C ARG A 76 12.19 -7.75 4.77
N ARG A 77 12.18 -7.07 5.93
CA ARG A 77 10.95 -6.82 6.69
C ARG A 77 10.00 -5.91 5.90
N ALA A 78 10.51 -4.81 5.36
CA ALA A 78 9.72 -3.87 4.57
C ALA A 78 9.12 -4.52 3.31
N ILE A 79 9.84 -5.42 2.62
CA ILE A 79 9.30 -6.18 1.48
C ILE A 79 8.13 -7.07 1.92
N ILE A 80 8.21 -7.73 3.09
CA ILE A 80 7.11 -8.54 3.62
C ILE A 80 5.88 -7.67 3.91
N ASP A 81 6.09 -6.49 4.50
CA ASP A 81 5.00 -5.57 4.85
C ASP A 81 4.30 -5.02 3.60
N ILE A 82 5.07 -4.60 2.58
CA ILE A 82 4.49 -4.17 1.29
C ILE A 82 3.72 -5.31 0.62
N LYS A 83 4.20 -6.55 0.71
CA LYS A 83 3.51 -7.72 0.14
C LYS A 83 2.16 -7.95 0.82
N ALA A 84 2.07 -7.76 2.12
CA ALA A 84 0.80 -7.83 2.85
C ALA A 84 -0.16 -6.72 2.43
N ASP A 85 0.33 -5.49 2.21
CA ASP A 85 -0.50 -4.38 1.74
C ASP A 85 -0.93 -4.54 0.27
N ALA A 86 -0.07 -5.09 -0.60
CA ALA A 86 -0.42 -5.45 -1.97
C ALA A 86 -1.51 -6.54 -2.03
N GLN A 87 -1.46 -7.53 -1.14
CA GLN A 87 -2.54 -8.52 -1.02
C GLN A 87 -3.86 -7.88 -0.58
N LYS A 88 -3.84 -6.89 0.32
CA LYS A 88 -5.06 -6.15 0.68
C LYS A 88 -5.62 -5.39 -0.52
N LEU A 89 -4.76 -4.71 -1.27
CA LEU A 89 -5.14 -3.99 -2.49
C LEU A 89 -5.81 -4.92 -3.51
N GLN A 90 -5.25 -6.11 -3.71
CA GLN A 90 -5.82 -7.13 -4.59
C GLN A 90 -7.18 -7.65 -4.10
N ARG A 91 -7.36 -7.87 -2.79
CA ARG A 91 -8.67 -8.24 -2.22
C ARG A 91 -9.73 -7.17 -2.44
N MET A 92 -9.36 -5.89 -2.35
CA MET A 92 -10.29 -4.79 -2.63
C MET A 92 -10.73 -4.81 -4.10
N TYR A 93 -9.80 -5.05 -5.02
CA TYR A 93 -10.10 -5.26 -6.44
C TYR A 93 -11.04 -6.46 -6.65
N ASP A 94 -10.72 -7.63 -6.08
CA ASP A 94 -11.52 -8.85 -6.25
C ASP A 94 -12.96 -8.67 -5.73
N LYS A 95 -13.12 -8.03 -4.56
CA LYS A 95 -14.44 -7.67 -4.00
C LYS A 95 -15.19 -6.70 -4.94
N GLY A 96 -14.50 -5.70 -5.49
CA GLY A 96 -15.07 -4.75 -6.46
C GLY A 96 -15.53 -5.45 -7.74
N GLN A 97 -14.73 -6.39 -8.25
CA GLN A 97 -15.00 -7.16 -9.46
C GLN A 97 -16.20 -8.10 -9.26
N GLU A 98 -16.28 -8.78 -8.11
CA GLU A 98 -17.41 -9.64 -7.75
C GLU A 98 -18.72 -8.85 -7.66
N ARG A 99 -18.68 -7.63 -7.09
CA ARG A 99 -19.84 -6.74 -7.03
C ARG A 99 -20.28 -6.29 -8.43
N TYR A 100 -19.34 -5.92 -9.30
CA TYR A 100 -19.63 -5.52 -10.67
C TYR A 100 -20.27 -6.65 -11.48
N THR A 101 -19.77 -7.89 -11.32
CA THR A 101 -20.32 -9.06 -12.03
C THR A 101 -21.71 -9.46 -11.52
N LYS A 102 -22.03 -9.27 -10.22
CA LYS A 102 -23.34 -9.60 -9.62
C LYS A 102 -24.45 -8.57 -9.88
N LYS A 103 -24.14 -7.28 -10.04
CA LYS A 103 -25.14 -6.18 -10.07
C LYS A 103 -25.61 -5.70 -11.46
N ASN A 104 -25.33 -6.45 -12.52
CA ASN A 104 -25.66 -6.12 -13.92
C ASN A 104 -24.86 -4.92 -14.51
N LYS A 105 -24.27 -5.19 -15.68
CA LYS A 105 -23.13 -4.51 -16.32
C LYS A 105 -23.48 -3.23 -17.10
N GLU A 106 -24.25 -2.30 -16.53
CA GLU A 106 -24.70 -1.12 -17.30
C GLU A 106 -23.88 0.16 -17.07
N ASN A 107 -22.88 0.14 -16.18
CA ASN A 107 -22.11 1.35 -15.86
C ASN A 107 -20.67 1.29 -16.41
N GLU A 108 -20.47 1.88 -17.60
CA GLU A 108 -19.19 1.94 -18.32
C GLU A 108 -18.07 2.61 -17.50
N GLU A 109 -18.41 3.58 -16.64
CA GLU A 109 -17.45 4.25 -15.76
C GLU A 109 -16.90 3.32 -14.68
N LYS A 110 -17.74 2.43 -14.12
CA LYS A 110 -17.30 1.44 -13.13
C LYS A 110 -16.38 0.39 -13.74
N LEU A 111 -16.61 0.03 -15.01
CA LEU A 111 -15.73 -0.90 -15.74
C LEU A 111 -14.33 -0.30 -15.95
N LYS A 112 -14.25 0.96 -16.40
CA LYS A 112 -12.98 1.68 -16.58
C LYS A 112 -12.22 1.85 -15.26
N LYS A 113 -12.94 2.15 -14.16
CA LYS A 113 -12.35 2.22 -12.82
C LYS A 113 -11.74 0.87 -12.42
N LEU A 114 -12.49 -0.22 -12.59
CA LEU A 114 -12.04 -1.56 -12.24
C LEU A 114 -10.82 -1.98 -13.07
N GLU A 115 -10.79 -1.66 -14.36
CA GLU A 115 -9.64 -1.94 -15.24
C GLU A 115 -8.37 -1.21 -14.75
N LEU A 116 -8.50 0.07 -14.40
CA LEU A 116 -7.39 0.86 -13.84
C LEU A 116 -6.90 0.30 -12.50
N GLU A 117 -7.80 -0.15 -11.63
CA GLU A 117 -7.44 -0.80 -10.36
C GLU A 117 -6.69 -2.11 -10.57
N LYS A 118 -7.04 -2.88 -11.61
CA LYS A 118 -6.33 -4.09 -12.02
C LYS A 118 -4.90 -3.79 -12.45
N GLU A 119 -4.71 -2.84 -13.35
CA GLU A 119 -3.39 -2.42 -13.83
C GLU A 119 -2.51 -1.94 -12.67
N VAL A 120 -3.09 -1.23 -11.70
CA VAL A 120 -2.40 -0.80 -10.50
C VAL A 120 -1.92 -2.00 -9.66
N CYS A 121 -2.78 -3.00 -9.45
CA CYS A 121 -2.40 -4.21 -8.70
C CYS A 121 -1.25 -4.95 -9.40
N GLU A 122 -1.32 -5.11 -10.72
CA GLU A 122 -0.26 -5.74 -11.52
C GLU A 122 1.06 -4.96 -11.42
N LEU A 123 1.01 -3.62 -11.51
CA LEU A 123 2.20 -2.76 -11.39
C LEU A 123 2.84 -2.84 -10.00
N VAL A 124 2.03 -2.88 -8.94
CA VAL A 124 2.53 -3.04 -7.56
C VAL A 124 3.26 -4.37 -7.40
N TRP A 125 2.70 -5.47 -7.89
CA TRP A 125 3.35 -6.78 -7.86
C TRP A 125 4.63 -6.84 -8.68
N SER A 126 4.68 -6.13 -9.81
CA SER A 126 5.89 -5.99 -10.63
C SER A 126 7.01 -5.28 -9.85
N HIS A 127 6.71 -4.17 -9.18
CA HIS A 127 7.68 -3.46 -8.34
C HIS A 127 8.18 -4.30 -7.15
N ILE A 128 7.30 -5.06 -6.50
CA ILE A 128 7.72 -5.98 -5.42
C ILE A 128 8.67 -7.04 -5.95
N SER A 129 8.38 -7.61 -7.12
CA SER A 129 9.23 -8.62 -7.76
C SER A 129 10.60 -8.05 -8.14
N GLU A 130 10.64 -6.80 -8.64
CA GLU A 130 11.88 -6.07 -8.90
C GLU A 130 12.73 -5.91 -7.61
N LEU A 131 12.09 -5.48 -6.51
CA LEU A 131 12.76 -5.33 -5.21
C LEU A 131 13.27 -6.67 -4.66
N GLU A 132 12.49 -7.74 -4.77
CA GLU A 132 12.90 -9.09 -4.39
C GLU A 132 14.10 -9.56 -5.22
N LEU A 133 14.12 -9.29 -6.54
CA LEU A 133 15.23 -9.65 -7.42
C LEU A 133 16.51 -8.88 -7.07
N ILE A 134 16.41 -7.57 -6.85
CA ILE A 134 17.55 -6.73 -6.44
C ILE A 134 18.11 -7.20 -5.10
N ASN A 135 17.24 -7.58 -4.16
CA ASN A 135 17.66 -8.13 -2.88
C ASN A 135 18.29 -9.54 -3.01
N LYS A 136 17.74 -10.39 -3.88
CA LYS A 136 18.21 -11.77 -4.10
C LYS A 136 19.54 -11.83 -4.85
N LYS A 137 19.83 -10.89 -5.77
CA LYS A 137 21.13 -10.81 -6.47
C LYS A 137 22.33 -10.74 -5.53
N ARG A 138 22.13 -10.31 -4.28
CA ARG A 138 23.15 -10.29 -3.22
C ARG A 138 23.05 -11.47 -2.25
N GLY A 139 21.84 -12.00 -2.06
CA GLY A 139 21.60 -13.29 -1.43
C GLY A 139 21.95 -14.46 -2.34
N GLY A 140 23.14 -14.42 -2.95
CA GLY A 140 23.77 -15.63 -3.46
C GLY A 140 23.81 -16.65 -2.33
N GLU A 141 23.50 -17.90 -2.66
CA GLU A 141 23.37 -19.03 -1.76
C GLU A 141 24.35 -18.96 -0.58
N ARG A 142 23.84 -18.70 0.62
CA ARG A 142 24.59 -18.88 1.88
C ARG A 142 24.90 -20.36 2.20
N ASN A 143 24.89 -21.22 1.18
CA ASN A 143 25.42 -22.58 1.21
C ASN A 143 26.73 -22.73 0.42
N ALA A 144 27.30 -21.63 -0.10
CA ALA A 144 28.71 -21.65 -0.51
C ALA A 144 29.58 -21.75 0.75
N PHE A 145 29.72 -22.99 1.24
CA PHE A 145 30.82 -23.46 2.07
C PHE A 145 32.10 -22.83 1.51
N ILE A 146 32.76 -21.99 2.31
CA ILE A 146 34.10 -21.50 2.00
C ILE A 146 34.95 -22.76 1.77
N PRO A 147 35.45 -23.04 0.55
CA PRO A 147 36.33 -24.17 0.36
C PRO A 147 37.63 -23.82 1.08
N LEU A 148 37.82 -24.41 2.25
CA LEU A 148 39.12 -24.42 2.90
C LEU A 148 40.01 -25.31 2.04
N ASP A 149 40.83 -24.69 1.19
CA ASP A 149 41.79 -25.37 0.33
C ASP A 149 42.82 -26.13 1.21
N PRO A 150 42.86 -27.47 1.20
CA PRO A 150 43.72 -28.24 2.10
C PRO A 150 45.17 -28.34 1.59
N SER A 151 45.55 -27.60 0.55
CA SER A 151 46.80 -27.85 -0.19
C SER A 151 48.04 -27.07 0.26
N THR A 152 47.99 -26.28 1.35
CA THR A 152 49.21 -25.66 1.92
C THR A 152 49.59 -26.29 3.26
N SER A 153 49.86 -27.59 3.25
CA SER A 153 50.53 -28.28 4.35
C SER A 153 52.05 -28.08 4.26
N SER A 154 52.54 -26.89 4.57
CA SER A 154 53.91 -26.71 5.07
C SER A 154 53.83 -26.70 6.59
N ALA A 155 54.00 -27.89 7.18
CA ALA A 155 54.09 -28.06 8.62
C ALA A 155 55.16 -27.09 9.18
N PRO A 156 54.83 -26.21 10.14
CA PRO A 156 55.85 -25.52 10.90
C PRO A 156 56.59 -26.58 11.73
N LYS A 157 57.85 -26.85 11.34
CA LYS A 157 58.83 -27.53 12.19
C LYS A 157 59.04 -26.64 13.41
N GLN A 158 58.74 -27.21 14.58
CA GLN A 158 58.80 -26.63 15.92
C GLN A 158 57.57 -25.80 16.33
N LEU A 159 56.90 -26.28 17.38
CA LEU A 159 55.93 -25.48 18.12
C LEU A 159 56.69 -24.31 18.79
N PRO A 160 56.24 -23.05 18.64
CA PRO A 160 56.77 -21.95 19.42
C PRO A 160 56.34 -22.10 20.89
N ASP A 161 57.23 -21.72 21.80
CA ASP A 161 57.07 -21.87 23.26
C ASP A 161 55.77 -21.23 23.79
N ILE A 162 55.21 -21.88 24.80
CA ILE A 162 53.89 -21.67 25.43
C ILE A 162 53.90 -20.45 26.38
N ASP A 163 54.55 -19.36 26.00
CA ASP A 163 54.56 -18.12 26.79
C ASP A 163 54.49 -16.87 25.89
N ASN A 164 53.63 -16.93 24.88
CA ASN A 164 53.30 -15.75 24.08
C ASN A 164 52.11 -15.03 24.71
N ASP A 165 52.30 -13.75 25.05
CA ASP A 165 51.25 -12.82 25.49
C ASP A 165 50.01 -12.84 24.56
N ASP A 166 50.19 -13.28 23.32
CA ASP A 166 49.14 -13.57 22.34
C ASP A 166 48.07 -14.54 22.87
N PHE A 167 48.45 -15.61 23.58
CA PHE A 167 47.45 -16.54 24.15
C PHE A 167 46.63 -15.92 25.29
N ARG A 168 47.21 -14.97 26.03
CA ARG A 168 46.49 -14.23 27.08
C ARG A 168 45.50 -13.24 26.46
N THR A 169 45.90 -12.56 25.38
CA THR A 169 44.99 -11.66 24.66
C THR A 169 43.87 -12.43 23.96
N LEU A 170 44.15 -13.60 23.39
CA LEU A 170 43.13 -14.51 22.85
C LEU A 170 42.10 -14.92 23.90
N ARG A 171 42.52 -15.36 25.09
CA ARG A 171 41.61 -15.70 26.20
C ARG A 171 40.75 -14.52 26.66
N GLN A 172 41.33 -13.32 26.72
CA GLN A 172 40.59 -12.11 27.06
C GLN A 172 39.61 -11.68 25.96
N ASN A 173 39.96 -11.91 24.70
CA ASN A 173 39.08 -11.63 23.57
C ASN A 173 37.90 -12.61 23.52
N ASP A 174 38.12 -13.90 23.78
CA ASP A 174 37.05 -14.90 23.92
C ASP A 174 36.06 -14.51 25.01
N GLN A 175 36.55 -14.15 26.21
CA GLN A 175 35.67 -13.69 27.30
C GLN A 175 34.86 -12.44 26.93
N LYS A 176 35.45 -11.51 26.17
CA LYS A 176 34.74 -10.33 25.66
C LYS A 176 33.73 -10.68 24.58
N ILE A 177 33.99 -11.70 23.78
CA ILE A 177 33.06 -12.18 22.74
C ILE A 177 31.88 -12.86 23.42
N ASP A 178 32.09 -13.74 24.38
CA ASP A 178 31.03 -14.41 25.14
C ASP A 178 30.10 -13.39 25.82
N ALA A 179 30.69 -12.38 26.49
CA ALA A 179 29.90 -11.30 27.10
C ALA A 179 29.06 -10.50 26.10
N LYS A 180 29.57 -10.28 24.87
CA LYS A 180 28.81 -9.62 23.81
C LYS A 180 27.74 -10.52 23.22
N LEU A 181 28.00 -11.82 23.10
CA LEU A 181 27.03 -12.81 22.61
C LEU A 181 25.85 -12.95 23.58
N ASP A 182 26.09 -12.91 24.88
CA ASP A 182 25.03 -12.92 25.90
C ASP A 182 24.11 -11.70 25.75
N ILE A 183 24.67 -10.50 25.57
CA ILE A 183 23.89 -9.28 25.35
C ILE A 183 23.07 -9.37 24.06
N ILE A 184 23.65 -9.91 22.97
CA ILE A 184 22.93 -10.12 21.72
C ILE A 184 21.80 -11.14 21.90
N SER A 185 22.03 -12.20 22.69
CA SER A 185 21.01 -13.22 22.96
C SER A 185 19.81 -12.63 23.70
N GLN A 186 20.05 -11.74 24.66
CA GLN A 186 19.00 -11.06 25.41
C GLN A 186 18.21 -10.10 24.51
N HIS A 187 18.89 -9.26 23.72
CA HIS A 187 18.22 -8.37 22.77
C HIS A 187 17.46 -9.13 21.69
N LEU A 188 17.94 -10.31 21.28
CA LEU A 188 17.23 -11.18 20.32
C LEU A 188 15.93 -11.70 20.92
N GLN A 189 15.94 -12.09 22.20
CA GLN A 189 14.77 -12.55 22.92
C GLN A 189 13.73 -11.43 23.11
N GLU A 190 14.18 -10.21 23.43
CA GLU A 190 13.32 -9.02 23.48
C GLU A 190 12.72 -8.70 22.10
N THR A 191 13.54 -8.79 21.04
CA THR A 191 13.09 -8.58 19.66
C THR A 191 12.08 -9.65 19.22
N GLU A 192 12.24 -10.90 19.65
CA GLU A 192 11.27 -11.98 19.41
C GLU A 192 9.92 -11.66 20.05
N GLN A 193 9.95 -11.14 21.28
CA GLN A 193 8.73 -10.79 22.02
C GLN A 193 8.03 -9.59 21.36
N ILE A 194 8.79 -8.57 20.93
CA ILE A 194 8.25 -7.44 20.15
C ILE A 194 7.65 -7.93 18.83
N ALA A 195 8.32 -8.84 18.13
CA ALA A 195 7.83 -9.41 16.87
C ALA A 195 6.52 -10.19 17.06
N LYS A 196 6.38 -10.95 18.15
CA LYS A 196 5.13 -11.64 18.51
C LYS A 196 4.00 -10.65 18.78
N VAL A 197 4.23 -9.64 19.60
CA VAL A 197 3.23 -8.59 19.92
C VAL A 197 2.83 -7.83 18.66
N MET A 198 3.80 -7.50 17.79
CA MET A 198 3.53 -6.81 16.53
C MET A 198 2.72 -7.69 15.58
N GLY A 199 3.01 -9.00 15.49
CA GLY A 199 2.24 -9.96 14.71
C GLY A 199 0.79 -10.09 15.19
N ASP A 200 0.57 -10.17 16.50
CA ASP A 200 -0.78 -10.24 17.09
C ASP A 200 -1.55 -8.93 16.88
N THR A 201 -0.87 -7.79 17.02
CA THR A 201 -1.48 -6.48 16.80
C THR A 201 -1.82 -6.28 15.32
N ALA A 202 -0.94 -6.69 14.40
CA ALA A 202 -1.20 -6.67 12.96
C ALA A 202 -2.39 -7.56 12.58
N LYS A 203 -2.53 -8.74 13.21
CA LYS A 203 -3.68 -9.63 13.01
C LYS A 203 -4.98 -9.00 13.51
N ARG A 204 -4.98 -8.36 14.69
CA ARG A 204 -6.14 -7.62 15.21
C ARG A 204 -6.52 -6.42 14.35
N GLN A 205 -5.52 -5.65 13.91
CA GLN A 205 -5.72 -4.52 13.01
C GLN A 205 -6.26 -4.99 11.64
N GLY A 206 -5.82 -6.14 11.13
CA GLY A 206 -6.38 -6.75 9.92
C GLY A 206 -7.88 -7.01 10.04
N VAL A 207 -8.33 -7.65 11.13
CA VAL A 207 -9.76 -7.89 11.39
C VAL A 207 -10.55 -6.59 11.56
N MET A 208 -9.97 -5.58 12.22
CA MET A 208 -10.62 -4.28 12.37
C MET A 208 -10.76 -3.54 11.03
N LEU A 209 -9.76 -3.63 10.16
CA LEU A 209 -9.75 -3.00 8.84
C LEU A 209 -10.75 -3.68 7.89
N ASP A 210 -10.90 -5.00 7.95
CA ASP A 210 -11.94 -5.72 7.22
C ASP A 210 -13.35 -5.26 7.64
N ASN A 211 -13.60 -5.09 8.95
CA ASN A 211 -14.88 -4.56 9.45
C ASN A 211 -15.14 -3.11 9.02
N LEU A 212 -14.11 -2.27 8.93
CA LEU A 212 -14.24 -0.90 8.44
C LEU A 212 -14.53 -0.87 6.94
N ASN A 213 -13.87 -1.74 6.16
CA ASN A 213 -14.15 -1.90 4.75
C ASN A 213 -15.60 -2.35 4.51
N ASP A 214 -16.08 -3.33 5.29
CA ASP A 214 -17.44 -3.83 5.15
C ASP A 214 -18.50 -2.78 5.55
N ARG A 215 -18.17 -1.89 6.51
CA ARG A 215 -19.04 -0.73 6.84
C ARG A 215 -19.01 0.36 5.76
N ALA A 216 -17.84 0.64 5.18
CA ALA A 216 -17.73 1.57 4.07
C ALA A 216 -18.53 1.07 2.86
N ASP A 217 -18.43 -0.22 2.56
CA ASP A 217 -19.22 -0.89 1.52
C ASP A 217 -20.74 -0.75 1.77
N ASP A 218 -21.22 -0.90 3.01
CA ASP A 218 -22.64 -0.71 3.34
C ASP A 218 -23.09 0.74 3.11
N LEU A 219 -22.24 1.71 3.48
CA LEU A 219 -22.50 3.13 3.22
C LEU A 219 -22.56 3.44 1.72
N ASP A 220 -21.64 2.90 0.92
CA ASP A 220 -21.64 3.06 -0.54
C ASP A 220 -22.92 2.50 -1.17
N THR A 221 -23.39 1.33 -0.72
CA THR A 221 -24.66 0.79 -1.22
C THR A 221 -25.86 1.63 -0.83
N LYS A 222 -25.86 2.24 0.37
CA LYS A 222 -26.90 3.17 0.79
C LYS A 222 -26.89 4.45 -0.05
N LEU A 223 -25.70 5.01 -0.32
CA LEU A 223 -25.54 6.17 -1.21
C LEU A 223 -26.04 5.87 -2.63
N GLU A 224 -25.69 4.71 -3.19
CA GLU A 224 -26.16 4.27 -4.51
C GLU A 224 -27.70 4.15 -4.55
N ASN A 225 -28.29 3.53 -3.52
CA ASN A 225 -29.74 3.40 -3.41
C ASN A 225 -30.44 4.76 -3.29
N ILE A 226 -29.87 5.71 -2.54
CA ILE A 226 -30.41 7.08 -2.42
C ILE A 226 -30.34 7.79 -3.77
N ASN A 227 -29.23 7.70 -4.49
CA ASN A 227 -29.07 8.33 -5.80
C ASN A 227 -30.07 7.77 -6.84
N ILE A 228 -30.28 6.45 -6.85
CA ILE A 228 -31.30 5.80 -7.70
C ILE A 228 -32.71 6.28 -7.33
N ARG A 229 -33.05 6.34 -6.03
CA ARG A 229 -34.36 6.83 -5.56
C ARG A 229 -34.59 8.29 -5.94
N LEU A 230 -33.57 9.14 -5.78
CA LEU A 230 -33.63 10.55 -6.15
C LEU A 230 -33.85 10.70 -7.66
N SER A 231 -33.08 9.97 -8.47
CA SER A 231 -33.25 9.96 -9.93
C SER A 231 -34.64 9.46 -10.36
N LYS A 232 -35.19 8.45 -9.68
CA LYS A 232 -36.55 7.96 -9.92
C LYS A 232 -37.60 9.02 -9.55
N MET A 233 -37.47 9.65 -8.39
CA MET A 233 -38.37 10.71 -7.93
C MET A 233 -38.36 11.91 -8.90
N ILE A 234 -37.19 12.33 -9.40
CA ILE A 234 -37.08 13.40 -10.41
C ILE A 234 -37.82 13.02 -11.70
N LYS A 235 -37.68 11.77 -12.16
CA LYS A 235 -38.39 11.28 -13.36
C LYS A 235 -39.91 11.23 -13.14
N ASP A 236 -40.35 10.84 -11.95
CA ASP A 236 -41.77 10.76 -11.60
C ASP A 236 -42.40 12.16 -11.45
N ILE A 237 -41.69 13.14 -10.85
CA ILE A 237 -42.10 14.55 -10.81
C ILE A 237 -42.27 15.11 -12.22
N ARG A 238 -41.32 14.83 -13.12
CA ARG A 238 -41.40 15.30 -14.52
C ARG A 238 -42.58 14.71 -15.28
N LYS A 239 -43.07 13.52 -14.91
CA LYS A 239 -44.32 12.94 -15.44
C LYS A 239 -45.56 13.62 -14.85
N ALA A 240 -45.55 13.90 -13.54
CA ALA A 240 -46.64 14.60 -12.87
C ALA A 240 -46.84 16.01 -13.42
N ASP A 241 -45.77 16.75 -13.68
CA ASP A 241 -45.84 18.09 -14.28
C ASP A 241 -46.50 18.07 -15.68
N ARG A 242 -46.14 17.09 -16.52
CA ARG A 242 -46.79 16.93 -17.84
C ARG A 242 -48.28 16.64 -17.72
N PHE A 243 -48.67 15.78 -16.76
CA PHE A 243 -50.07 15.48 -16.52
C PHE A 243 -50.87 16.71 -16.03
N ILE A 244 -50.28 17.51 -15.13
CA ILE A 244 -50.90 18.76 -14.66
C ILE A 244 -51.10 19.76 -15.81
N ILE A 245 -50.11 19.89 -16.70
CA ILE A 245 -50.20 20.77 -17.87
C ILE A 245 -51.36 20.36 -18.79
N ASP A 246 -51.51 19.05 -19.06
CA ASP A 246 -52.61 18.55 -19.90
C ASP A 246 -53.99 18.82 -19.29
N VAL A 247 -54.13 18.67 -17.97
CA VAL A 247 -55.39 18.97 -17.25
C VAL A 247 -55.75 20.45 -17.35
N ILE A 248 -54.79 21.35 -17.14
CA ILE A 248 -55.02 22.80 -17.27
C ILE A 248 -55.41 23.16 -18.71
N LEU A 249 -54.75 22.56 -19.71
CA LEU A 249 -55.05 22.80 -21.12
C LEU A 249 -56.50 22.39 -21.47
N ILE A 250 -56.97 21.25 -20.96
CA ILE A 250 -58.35 20.79 -21.13
C ILE A 250 -59.35 21.74 -20.46
N CYS A 251 -59.05 22.24 -19.26
CA CYS A 251 -59.90 23.22 -18.57
C CYS A 251 -60.06 24.52 -19.37
N VAL A 252 -58.97 25.02 -19.98
CA VAL A 252 -59.01 26.23 -20.83
C VAL A 252 -59.85 25.98 -22.09
N LEU A 253 -59.67 24.83 -22.73
CA LEU A 253 -60.42 24.43 -23.93
C LEU A 253 -61.93 24.32 -23.66
N LEU A 254 -62.32 23.75 -22.51
CA LEU A 254 -63.71 23.70 -22.06
C LEU A 254 -64.26 25.09 -21.76
N GLY A 255 -63.47 25.98 -21.15
CA GLY A 255 -63.87 27.36 -20.90
C GLY A 255 -64.18 28.13 -22.18
N VAL A 256 -63.30 28.02 -23.19
CA VAL A 256 -63.51 28.65 -24.50
C VAL A 256 -64.70 28.03 -25.23
N GLY A 257 -64.84 26.70 -25.21
CA GLY A 257 -65.98 26.01 -25.81
C GLY A 257 -67.32 26.41 -25.18
N GLY A 258 -67.37 26.53 -23.86
CA GLY A 258 -68.54 27.01 -23.13
C GLY A 258 -68.88 28.46 -23.43
N PHE A 259 -67.88 29.32 -23.56
CA PHE A 259 -68.07 30.73 -23.96
C PHE A 259 -68.66 30.86 -25.37
N ILE A 260 -68.16 30.08 -26.33
CA ILE A 260 -68.71 30.03 -27.69
C ILE A 260 -70.14 29.49 -27.67
N TYR A 261 -70.42 28.42 -26.93
CA TYR A 261 -71.77 27.87 -26.80
C TYR A 261 -72.77 28.88 -26.21
N SER A 262 -72.34 29.67 -25.23
CA SER A 262 -73.16 30.73 -24.62
C SER A 262 -73.38 31.96 -25.52
N ILE A 263 -72.56 32.16 -26.56
CA ILE A 263 -72.72 33.25 -27.53
C ILE A 263 -73.59 32.80 -28.71
N VAL A 264 -73.49 31.53 -29.11
CA VAL A 264 -74.23 30.96 -30.26
C VAL A 264 -75.66 30.60 -29.88
N ARG A 265 -75.93 30.33 -28.60
CA ARG A 265 -77.28 30.08 -28.07
C ARG A 265 -77.92 31.36 -27.54
#